data_AF-A0A0D2XLJ3-F1
#
_entry.id   AF-A0A0D2XLJ3-F1
#
_cell.length_a   1.000
_cell.length_b   1.000
_cell.length_c   1.000
_cell.angle_alpha   90.00
_cell.angle_beta   90.00
_cell.angle_gamma   90.00
#
_symmetry.space_group_name_H-M   'P 1'
#
loop_
_entity.id
_entity.type
_entity.pdbx_description
1 polymer ?
#
loop_
_entity_poly.entity_id
_entity_poly.type
_entity_poly.pdbx_seq_one_letter_code
_entity_poly.pdbx_strand_id
1 'polypeptide(L)'
;MSQSDCISPRGVGFLPDAPKFFDVLNDLWDPETNPEGIVNLGLAENLRAEPHALTYGDGFTGSKLLKEAFCQLLNDYFNPRIPVLPSHLTITPGVGNAIECCAWSLFNSQDQVLIGRPYWTAFNYIFGIRAGKRVLIAYMRLCGKLGLHLIVDEIYALSVFENPEMDDPVPFTSILSLSAEGLMDPRKVHVQWGFSKV
;
A
#
# COMPACT_ATOMS: atom_id res chain seq x y z
N MET A 1 10.90 33.53 21.63
CA MET A 1 10.40 32.26 22.20
C MET A 1 11.22 31.16 21.59
N SER A 2 11.79 30.27 22.40
CA SER A 2 12.59 29.17 21.87
C SER A 2 11.64 28.12 21.26
N GLN A 3 12.03 27.45 20.17
CA GLN A 3 11.20 26.42 19.51
C GLN A 3 10.73 25.31 20.48
N SER A 4 11.43 25.10 21.59
CA SER A 4 11.10 24.10 22.61
C SER A 4 9.88 24.44 23.48
N ASP A 5 9.41 25.69 23.51
CA ASP A 5 8.32 26.10 24.41
C ASP A 5 6.93 25.88 23.81
N CYS A 6 6.84 25.56 22.51
CA CYS A 6 5.58 25.42 21.75
C CYS A 6 5.35 24.00 21.22
N ILE A 7 6.28 23.08 21.42
CA ILE A 7 6.25 21.72 20.87
C ILE A 7 6.29 20.73 22.03
N SER A 8 5.45 19.70 21.98
CA SER A 8 5.43 18.68 23.04
C SER A 8 6.79 17.96 23.15
N PRO A 9 7.17 17.47 24.35
CA PRO A 9 8.40 16.70 24.52
C PRO A 9 8.51 15.49 23.58
N ARG A 10 7.37 14.87 23.24
CA ARG A 10 7.31 13.80 22.23
C ARG A 10 7.69 14.32 20.85
N GLY A 11 7.14 15.46 20.43
CA GLY A 11 7.46 16.10 19.16
C GLY A 11 8.95 16.47 19.06
N VAL A 12 9.51 17.04 20.13
CA VAL A 12 10.95 17.36 20.20
C VAL A 12 11.81 16.09 20.12
N GLY A 13 11.40 15.02 20.80
CA GLY A 13 12.11 13.75 20.79
C GLY A 13 12.20 13.07 19.42
N PHE A 14 11.26 13.34 18.50
CA PHE A 14 11.25 12.79 17.14
C PHE A 14 11.95 13.68 16.09
N LEU A 15 12.37 14.90 16.44
CA LEU A 15 13.06 15.79 15.49
C LEU A 15 14.31 15.15 14.83
N PRO A 16 15.17 14.40 15.55
CA PRO A 16 16.32 13.74 14.93
C PRO A 16 15.93 12.66 13.91
N ASP A 17 14.73 12.10 14.02
CA ASP A 17 14.21 11.04 13.16
C ASP A 17 13.38 11.57 11.98
N ALA A 18 13.34 12.90 11.80
CA ALA A 18 12.67 13.51 10.66
C ALA A 18 13.21 12.91 9.35
N PRO A 19 12.34 12.43 8.44
CA PRO A 19 12.77 11.86 7.18
C PRO A 19 13.65 12.84 6.39
N LYS A 20 14.89 12.44 6.08
CA LYS A 20 15.81 13.23 5.24
C LYS A 20 15.25 13.58 3.86
N PHE A 21 14.20 12.88 3.43
CA PHE A 21 13.43 13.22 2.24
C PHE A 21 12.87 14.65 2.28
N PHE A 22 12.58 15.19 3.47
CA PHE A 22 12.15 16.58 3.61
C PHE A 22 13.23 17.58 3.22
N ASP A 23 14.52 17.23 3.36
CA ASP A 23 15.61 18.09 2.88
C ASP A 23 15.55 18.25 1.36
N VAL A 24 15.15 17.19 0.63
CA VAL A 24 14.95 17.21 -0.82
C VAL A 24 13.74 18.05 -1.21
N LEU A 25 12.61 17.91 -0.50
CA LEU A 25 11.40 18.70 -0.76
C LEU A 25 11.56 20.19 -0.47
N ASN A 26 12.48 20.55 0.43
CA ASN A 26 12.75 21.93 0.80
C ASN A 26 13.72 22.65 -0.16
N ASP A 27 14.40 21.91 -1.03
CA ASP A 27 15.37 22.42 -2.00
C ASP A 27 15.08 21.87 -3.40
N LEU A 28 13.81 21.97 -3.83
CA LEU A 28 13.43 21.48 -5.15
C LEU A 28 14.04 22.35 -6.25
N TRP A 29 14.51 21.68 -7.29
CA TRP A 29 14.99 22.32 -8.50
C TRP A 29 13.87 23.12 -9.18
N ASP A 30 14.19 24.33 -9.59
CA ASP A 30 13.33 25.16 -10.44
C ASP A 30 14.22 25.88 -11.47
N PRO A 31 13.87 25.85 -12.77
CA PRO A 31 14.75 26.35 -13.83
C PRO A 31 15.05 27.85 -13.72
N GLU A 32 14.18 28.63 -13.07
CA GLU A 32 14.31 30.09 -12.98
C GLU A 32 14.76 30.54 -11.59
N THR A 33 14.21 29.92 -10.55
CA THR A 33 14.30 30.39 -9.16
C THR A 33 15.22 29.54 -8.29
N ASN A 34 15.53 28.30 -8.67
CA ASN A 34 16.46 27.43 -7.96
C ASN A 34 17.18 26.44 -8.90
N PRO A 35 18.03 26.91 -9.83
CA PRO A 35 18.63 26.06 -10.86
C PRO A 35 19.64 25.04 -10.33
N GLU A 36 20.13 25.22 -9.09
CA GLU A 36 21.02 24.28 -8.40
C GLU A 36 20.27 23.35 -7.43
N GLY A 37 18.95 23.48 -7.34
CA GLY A 37 18.11 22.65 -6.47
C GLY A 37 18.07 21.18 -6.93
N ILE A 38 17.46 20.35 -6.10
CA ILE A 38 17.38 18.91 -6.27
C ILE A 38 16.18 18.54 -7.13
N VAL A 39 16.42 17.81 -8.22
CA VAL A 39 15.36 17.22 -9.05
C VAL A 39 14.79 15.99 -8.35
N ASN A 40 13.54 16.08 -7.88
CA ASN A 40 12.87 14.97 -7.22
C ASN A 40 12.25 14.00 -8.23
N LEU A 41 12.91 12.86 -8.45
CA LEU A 41 12.41 11.75 -9.27
C LEU A 41 11.75 10.62 -8.43
N GLY A 42 11.57 10.84 -7.13
CA GLY A 42 11.09 9.83 -6.17
C GLY A 42 9.62 9.98 -5.75
N LEU A 43 8.94 11.05 -6.17
CA LEU A 43 7.59 11.40 -5.72
C LEU A 43 6.59 11.35 -6.88
N ALA A 44 5.53 10.57 -6.70
CA ALA A 44 4.41 10.47 -7.64
C ALA A 44 3.17 11.13 -7.02
N GLU A 45 2.74 12.26 -7.58
CA GLU A 45 1.58 13.01 -7.10
C GLU A 45 0.65 13.39 -8.26
N ASN A 46 -0.66 13.29 -8.01
CA ASN A 46 -1.73 13.79 -8.86
C ASN A 46 -2.82 14.38 -7.96
N LEU A 47 -3.18 15.65 -8.13
CA LEU A 47 -4.21 16.32 -7.33
C LEU A 47 -5.26 17.02 -8.21
N ARG A 48 -6.52 16.59 -8.05
CA ARG A 48 -7.73 17.33 -8.43
C ARG A 48 -8.80 17.08 -7.37
N ALA A 49 -9.41 18.13 -6.83
CA ALA A 49 -10.48 18.02 -5.83
C ALA A 49 -11.65 18.97 -6.15
N GLU A 50 -12.86 18.47 -5.98
CA GLU A 50 -14.14 19.19 -6.17
C GLU A 50 -14.62 19.82 -4.85
N PRO A 51 -15.35 20.96 -4.85
CA PRO A 51 -15.78 21.65 -3.63
C PRO A 51 -16.61 20.80 -2.65
N HIS A 52 -17.40 19.85 -3.14
CA HIS A 52 -18.17 18.94 -2.29
C HIS A 52 -17.26 18.03 -1.44
N ALA A 53 -16.08 17.67 -1.94
CA ALA A 53 -15.08 16.89 -1.22
C ALA A 53 -14.43 17.68 -0.06
N LEU A 54 -14.66 19.00 0.02
CA LEU A 54 -14.20 19.86 1.13
C LEU A 54 -15.21 19.94 2.28
N THR A 55 -16.31 19.18 2.21
CA THR A 55 -17.31 19.03 3.28
C THR A 55 -17.17 17.66 3.95
N TYR A 56 -18.05 17.33 4.90
CA TYR A 56 -18.15 15.95 5.42
C TYR A 56 -18.60 14.92 4.36
N GLY A 57 -18.91 15.36 3.13
CA GLY A 57 -19.25 14.51 2.00
C GLY A 57 -20.40 13.57 2.34
N ASP A 58 -20.18 12.27 2.15
CA ASP A 58 -21.15 11.21 2.43
C ASP A 58 -21.09 10.66 3.88
N GLY A 59 -20.35 11.31 4.77
CA GLY A 59 -20.19 10.93 6.18
C GLY A 59 -18.85 10.23 6.50
N PHE A 60 -18.77 9.65 7.70
CA PHE A 60 -17.50 9.24 8.32
C PHE A 60 -16.81 8.01 7.71
N THR A 61 -17.43 7.33 6.75
CA THR A 61 -16.86 6.12 6.14
C THR A 61 -16.18 6.38 4.79
N GLY A 62 -16.14 7.64 4.33
CA GLY A 62 -15.69 8.04 3.01
C GLY A 62 -16.83 8.13 2.00
N SER A 63 -16.54 8.70 0.82
CA SER A 63 -17.56 8.89 -0.22
C SER A 63 -18.14 7.56 -0.72
N LYS A 64 -19.46 7.49 -0.86
CA LYS A 64 -20.17 6.32 -1.40
C LYS A 64 -19.80 6.09 -2.86
N LEU A 65 -19.82 7.17 -3.66
CA LEU A 65 -19.41 7.14 -5.05
C LEU A 65 -17.96 6.67 -5.20
N LEU A 66 -17.07 7.17 -4.34
CA LEU A 66 -15.68 6.71 -4.33
C LEU A 66 -15.57 5.21 -4.05
N LYS A 67 -16.30 4.70 -3.06
CA LYS A 67 -16.31 3.26 -2.74
C LYS A 67 -16.87 2.41 -3.87
N GLU A 68 -17.96 2.85 -4.50
CA GLU A 68 -18.56 2.16 -5.64
C GLU A 68 -17.59 2.09 -6.82
N ALA A 69 -16.95 3.21 -7.17
CA ALA A 69 -15.93 3.27 -8.22
C ALA A 69 -14.71 2.39 -7.89
N PHE A 70 -14.24 2.40 -6.64
CA PHE A 70 -13.17 1.51 -6.19
C PHE A 70 -13.55 0.03 -6.31
N CYS A 71 -14.76 -0.35 -5.86
CA CYS A 71 -15.23 -1.72 -5.99
C CYS A 71 -15.28 -2.15 -7.45
N GLN A 72 -15.81 -1.31 -8.33
CA GLN A 72 -15.83 -1.60 -9.77
C GLN A 72 -14.41 -1.82 -10.30
N LEU A 73 -13.49 -0.88 -10.03
CA LEU A 73 -12.09 -1.00 -10.46
C LEU A 73 -11.42 -2.28 -9.93
N LEU A 74 -11.57 -2.60 -8.65
CA LEU A 74 -10.97 -3.81 -8.08
C LEU A 74 -11.60 -5.07 -8.67
N ASN A 75 -12.91 -5.10 -8.85
CA ASN A 75 -13.58 -6.26 -9.46
C ASN A 75 -13.18 -6.46 -10.93
N ASP A 76 -12.99 -5.37 -11.67
CA ASP A 76 -12.61 -5.41 -13.09
C ASP A 76 -11.15 -5.83 -13.29
N TYR A 77 -10.22 -5.29 -12.49
CA TYR A 77 -8.78 -5.47 -12.72
C TYR A 77 -8.13 -6.56 -11.87
N PHE A 78 -8.69 -6.89 -10.70
CA PHE A 78 -8.05 -7.82 -9.76
C PHE A 78 -8.65 -9.23 -9.82
N ASN A 79 -9.72 -9.42 -10.62
CA ASN A 79 -10.44 -10.68 -10.81
C ASN A 79 -10.69 -11.42 -9.48
N PRO A 80 -11.32 -10.76 -8.49
CA PRO A 80 -11.43 -11.30 -7.14
C PRO A 80 -12.34 -12.53 -7.11
N ARG A 81 -11.99 -13.52 -6.29
CA ARG A 81 -12.80 -14.74 -6.10
C ARG A 81 -14.15 -14.45 -5.47
N ILE A 82 -14.18 -13.45 -4.58
CA ILE A 82 -15.39 -12.94 -3.93
C ILE A 82 -15.51 -11.48 -4.35
N PRO A 83 -16.63 -11.05 -4.95
CA PRO A 83 -16.82 -9.67 -5.35
C PRO A 83 -16.55 -8.69 -4.19
N VAL A 84 -15.75 -7.67 -4.45
CA VAL A 84 -15.48 -6.59 -3.50
C VAL A 84 -16.72 -5.70 -3.43
N LEU A 85 -17.24 -5.50 -2.21
CA LEU A 85 -18.42 -4.70 -1.94
C LEU A 85 -18.03 -3.45 -1.15
N PRO A 86 -18.81 -2.34 -1.22
CA PRO A 86 -18.50 -1.12 -0.47
C PRO A 86 -18.35 -1.33 1.04
N SER A 87 -19.04 -2.33 1.61
CA SER A 87 -18.93 -2.72 3.02
C SER A 87 -17.60 -3.37 3.38
N HIS A 88 -16.83 -3.85 2.40
CA HIS A 88 -15.49 -4.40 2.60
C HIS A 88 -14.41 -3.31 2.58
N LEU A 89 -14.77 -2.05 2.23
CA LEU A 89 -13.82 -0.97 2.02
C LEU A 89 -13.78 0.05 3.17
N THR A 90 -12.56 0.37 3.60
CA THR A 90 -12.24 1.52 4.43
C THR A 90 -11.36 2.47 3.63
N ILE A 91 -11.80 3.73 3.48
CA ILE A 91 -11.04 4.75 2.77
C ILE A 91 -10.10 5.44 3.75
N THR A 92 -8.84 5.62 3.35
CA THR A 92 -7.80 6.30 4.13
C THR A 92 -7.07 7.31 3.23
N PRO A 93 -6.44 8.35 3.80
CA PRO A 93 -5.55 9.26 3.07
C PRO A 93 -4.23 8.55 2.69
N GLY A 94 -4.30 7.68 1.68
CA GLY A 94 -3.17 6.94 1.13
C GLY A 94 -2.85 5.61 1.84
N VAL A 95 -2.10 4.75 1.15
CA VAL A 95 -1.75 3.40 1.63
C VAL A 95 -0.89 3.44 2.90
N GLY A 96 -0.07 4.48 3.08
CA GLY A 96 0.70 4.66 4.32
C GLY A 96 -0.19 4.76 5.56
N ASN A 97 -1.29 5.52 5.48
CA ASN A 97 -2.26 5.57 6.58
C ASN A 97 -3.10 4.30 6.68
N ALA A 98 -3.38 3.61 5.56
CA ALA A 98 -4.00 2.28 5.60
C ALA A 98 -3.16 1.27 6.41
N ILE A 99 -1.84 1.26 6.22
CA ILE A 99 -0.89 0.44 6.99
C ILE A 99 -0.96 0.80 8.47
N GLU A 100 -0.94 2.09 8.80
CA GLU A 100 -1.03 2.57 10.17
C GLU A 100 -2.36 2.16 10.83
N CYS A 101 -3.49 2.32 10.15
CA CYS A 101 -4.79 1.87 10.65
C CYS A 101 -4.82 0.35 10.90
N CYS A 102 -4.23 -0.46 10.01
CA CYS A 102 -4.04 -1.89 10.25
C CYS A 102 -3.14 -2.15 11.47
N ALA A 103 -2.04 -1.41 11.63
CA ALA A 103 -1.15 -1.52 12.79
C ALA A 103 -1.90 -1.28 14.10
N TRP A 104 -2.73 -0.23 14.17
CA TRP A 104 -3.54 0.08 15.34
C TRP A 104 -4.67 -0.92 15.59
N SER A 105 -5.27 -1.47 14.54
CA SER A 105 -6.48 -2.30 14.66
C SER A 105 -6.19 -3.79 14.88
N LEU A 106 -5.02 -4.26 14.46
CA LEU A 106 -4.68 -5.69 14.44
C LEU A 106 -3.62 -6.09 15.47
N PHE A 107 -2.86 -5.13 16.02
CA PHE A 107 -1.69 -5.42 16.84
C PHE A 107 -1.78 -4.74 18.22
N ASN A 108 -1.28 -5.44 19.23
CA ASN A 108 -0.92 -4.87 20.53
C ASN A 108 0.54 -4.41 20.53
N SER A 109 0.93 -3.63 21.54
CA SER A 109 2.28 -3.03 21.64
C SER A 109 3.46 -4.01 21.74
N GLN A 110 3.22 -5.31 21.90
CA GLN A 110 4.24 -6.37 21.96
C GLN A 110 4.18 -7.34 20.78
N ASP A 111 3.22 -7.17 19.88
CA ASP A 111 3.09 -8.05 18.72
C ASP A 111 4.20 -7.74 17.70
N GLN A 112 4.58 -8.75 16.93
CA GLN A 112 5.65 -8.65 15.94
C GLN A 112 5.08 -8.79 14.52
N VAL A 113 5.67 -8.04 13.57
CA VAL A 113 5.32 -8.09 12.15
C VAL A 113 6.41 -8.82 11.38
N LEU A 114 6.04 -9.88 10.66
CA LEU A 114 6.92 -10.49 9.67
C LEU A 114 6.85 -9.67 8.39
N ILE A 115 7.96 -9.02 8.03
CA ILE A 115 8.08 -8.27 6.79
C ILE A 115 8.89 -9.13 5.82
N GLY A 116 8.39 -9.29 4.59
CA GLY A 116 9.14 -9.89 3.50
C GLY A 116 10.33 -9.02 3.14
N ARG A 117 11.48 -9.23 3.79
CA ARG A 117 12.72 -8.50 3.50
C ARG A 117 13.53 -9.24 2.44
N PRO A 118 14.35 -8.50 1.70
CA PRO A 118 14.25 -8.37 0.25
C PRO A 118 13.95 -9.70 -0.43
N TYR A 119 12.97 -9.77 -1.33
CA TYR A 119 12.77 -10.98 -2.11
C TYR A 119 13.84 -11.04 -3.20
N TRP A 120 14.83 -11.92 -2.99
CA TRP A 120 15.83 -12.26 -4.00
C TRP A 120 15.12 -12.80 -5.25
N THR A 121 15.41 -12.25 -6.43
CA THR A 121 14.76 -12.64 -7.71
C THR A 121 14.84 -14.14 -7.98
N ALA A 122 15.86 -14.83 -7.47
CA ALA A 122 15.95 -16.27 -7.64
C ALA A 122 14.98 -17.07 -6.77
N PHE A 123 14.25 -16.48 -5.82
CA PHE A 123 13.10 -17.16 -5.19
C PHE A 123 11.92 -17.33 -6.14
N ASN A 124 11.68 -16.38 -7.06
CA ASN A 124 10.73 -16.61 -8.16
C ASN A 124 11.20 -17.74 -9.07
N TYR A 125 12.51 -17.83 -9.34
CA TYR A 125 13.06 -18.94 -10.11
C TYR A 125 12.97 -20.29 -9.37
N ILE A 126 13.31 -20.34 -8.08
CA ILE A 126 13.36 -21.57 -7.29
C ILE A 126 11.95 -22.04 -6.90
N PHE A 127 11.15 -21.17 -6.31
CA PHE A 127 9.81 -21.53 -5.82
C PHE A 127 8.75 -21.40 -6.90
N GLY A 128 8.82 -20.37 -7.75
CA GLY A 128 7.89 -20.19 -8.87
C GLY A 128 8.20 -21.15 -10.03
N ILE A 129 9.30 -20.92 -10.75
CA ILE A 129 9.62 -21.62 -12.01
C ILE A 129 9.99 -23.10 -11.78
N ARG A 130 10.89 -23.41 -10.84
CA ARG A 130 11.36 -24.79 -10.63
C ARG A 130 10.43 -25.63 -9.76
N ALA A 131 9.88 -25.07 -8.68
CA ALA A 131 9.03 -25.82 -7.75
C ALA A 131 7.52 -25.67 -8.00
N GLY A 132 7.09 -24.77 -8.90
CA GLY A 132 5.68 -24.56 -9.24
C GLY A 132 4.82 -24.05 -8.08
N LYS A 133 5.41 -23.45 -7.05
CA LYS A 133 4.71 -22.91 -5.88
C LYS A 133 4.54 -21.40 -6.02
N ARG A 134 3.29 -20.96 -6.14
CA ARG A 134 2.94 -19.53 -6.06
C ARG A 134 3.26 -19.02 -4.65
N VAL A 135 4.16 -18.04 -4.55
CA VAL A 135 4.65 -17.47 -3.28
C VAL A 135 3.51 -17.01 -2.37
N LEU A 136 2.47 -16.39 -2.95
CA LEU A 136 1.28 -15.96 -2.21
C LEU A 136 0.54 -17.12 -1.52
N ILE A 137 0.44 -18.29 -2.16
CA ILE A 137 -0.16 -19.50 -1.55
C ILE A 137 0.69 -20.01 -0.39
N ALA A 138 2.02 -19.94 -0.51
CA ALA A 138 2.92 -20.32 0.57
C ALA A 138 2.77 -19.40 1.79
N TYR A 139 2.64 -18.08 1.57
CA TYR A 139 2.36 -17.13 2.64
C TYR A 139 0.99 -17.38 3.28
N MET A 140 -0.07 -17.60 2.48
CA MET A 140 -1.39 -17.94 3.03
C MET A 140 -1.33 -19.18 3.95
N ARG A 141 -0.65 -20.26 3.50
CA ARG A 141 -0.47 -21.47 4.32
C ARG A 141 0.33 -21.22 5.59
N LEU A 142 1.40 -20.43 5.50
CA LEU A 142 2.23 -20.08 6.66
C LEU A 142 1.40 -19.30 7.69
N CYS A 143 0.71 -18.25 7.24
CA CYS A 143 -0.16 -17.44 8.09
C CYS A 143 -1.29 -18.28 8.69
N GLY A 144 -1.94 -19.14 7.91
CA GLY A 144 -2.96 -20.06 8.40
C GLY A 144 -2.45 -21.00 9.47
N LYS A 145 -1.27 -21.61 9.26
CA LYS A 145 -0.63 -22.51 10.23
C LYS A 145 -0.24 -21.80 11.53
N LEU A 146 0.20 -20.56 11.44
CA LEU A 146 0.66 -19.76 12.58
C LEU A 146 -0.44 -18.89 13.21
N GLY A 147 -1.66 -18.89 12.63
CA GLY A 147 -2.76 -18.04 13.08
C GLY A 147 -2.58 -16.55 12.80
N LEU A 148 -1.68 -16.17 11.89
CA LEU A 148 -1.31 -14.77 11.59
C LEU A 148 -2.29 -14.10 10.62
N HIS A 149 -2.32 -12.77 10.67
CA HIS A 149 -2.91 -11.93 9.63
C HIS A 149 -1.93 -11.83 8.45
N LEU A 150 -2.47 -11.77 7.23
CA LEU A 150 -1.73 -11.52 6.00
C LEU A 150 -2.18 -10.18 5.44
N ILE A 151 -1.28 -9.20 5.42
CA ILE A 151 -1.50 -7.88 4.81
C ILE A 151 -0.69 -7.85 3.51
N VAL A 152 -1.35 -7.53 2.39
CA VAL A 152 -0.72 -7.46 1.08
C VAL A 152 -0.89 -6.05 0.52
N ASP A 153 0.23 -5.35 0.37
CA ASP A 153 0.28 -4.06 -0.31
C ASP A 153 0.37 -4.30 -1.82
N GLU A 154 -0.69 -3.96 -2.53
CA GLU A 154 -0.82 -4.11 -3.98
C GLU A 154 -0.76 -2.75 -4.70
N ILE A 155 -0.22 -1.68 -4.10
CA ILE A 155 -0.24 -0.31 -4.66
C ILE A 155 0.29 -0.18 -6.10
N TYR A 156 1.17 -1.08 -6.55
CA TYR A 156 1.72 -1.12 -7.91
C TYR A 156 0.99 -2.07 -8.87
N ALA A 157 -0.16 -2.63 -8.48
CA ALA A 157 -0.89 -3.64 -9.25
C ALA A 157 -1.23 -3.22 -10.68
N LEU A 158 -1.54 -1.94 -10.90
CA LEU A 158 -1.85 -1.40 -12.24
C LEU A 158 -0.66 -0.73 -12.92
N SER A 159 0.53 -0.81 -12.33
CA SER A 159 1.77 -0.28 -12.90
C SER A 159 2.58 -1.36 -13.62
N VAL A 160 1.93 -2.44 -14.06
CA VAL A 160 2.54 -3.49 -14.88
C VAL A 160 2.42 -3.14 -16.35
N PHE A 161 3.56 -3.08 -17.05
CA PHE A 161 3.65 -2.67 -18.45
C PHE A 161 4.33 -3.75 -19.29
N GLU A 162 4.01 -3.77 -20.58
CA GLU A 162 4.68 -4.63 -21.55
C GLU A 162 6.14 -4.21 -21.68
N ASN A 163 7.05 -5.18 -21.57
CA ASN A 163 8.47 -4.97 -21.83
C ASN A 163 8.90 -5.85 -23.02
N PRO A 164 9.12 -5.26 -24.21
CA PRO A 164 9.54 -6.00 -25.40
C PRO A 164 10.88 -6.73 -25.26
N GLU A 165 11.71 -6.35 -24.28
CA GLU A 165 13.01 -6.98 -24.01
C GLU A 165 12.90 -8.18 -23.06
N MET A 166 11.69 -8.52 -22.58
CA MET A 166 11.45 -9.62 -21.67
C MET A 166 10.70 -10.76 -22.37
N ASP A 167 11.43 -11.82 -22.71
CA ASP A 167 10.85 -13.06 -23.18
C ASP A 167 10.15 -13.77 -21.99
N ASP A 168 8.81 -13.76 -21.94
CA ASP A 168 7.94 -14.33 -20.88
C ASP A 168 7.76 -13.46 -19.61
N PRO A 169 7.11 -12.29 -19.71
CA PRO A 169 6.79 -11.48 -18.55
C PRO A 169 5.77 -12.17 -17.64
N VAL A 170 6.06 -12.23 -16.34
CA VAL A 170 5.12 -12.78 -15.35
C VAL A 170 4.03 -11.72 -15.07
N PRO A 171 2.74 -12.01 -15.36
CA PRO A 171 1.68 -11.06 -15.09
C PRO A 171 1.44 -10.89 -13.58
N PHE A 172 0.91 -9.74 -13.19
CA PHE A 172 0.47 -9.52 -11.83
C PHE A 172 -0.63 -10.52 -11.43
N THR A 173 -0.56 -11.01 -10.19
CA THR A 173 -1.61 -11.83 -9.58
C THR A 173 -2.00 -11.17 -8.27
N SER A 174 -3.22 -10.64 -8.19
CA SER A 174 -3.75 -10.18 -6.91
C SER A 174 -4.01 -11.34 -5.96
N ILE A 175 -3.76 -11.15 -4.67
CA ILE A 175 -4.17 -12.05 -3.60
C ILE A 175 -5.70 -12.25 -3.58
N LEU A 176 -6.49 -11.27 -4.03
CA LEU A 176 -7.96 -11.36 -4.10
C LEU A 176 -8.42 -12.41 -5.12
N SER A 177 -7.61 -12.70 -6.14
CA SER A 177 -7.90 -13.73 -7.16
C SER A 177 -7.66 -15.16 -6.66
N LEU A 178 -7.03 -15.32 -5.49
CA LEU A 178 -6.67 -16.60 -4.92
C LEU A 178 -7.71 -17.06 -3.88
N SER A 179 -7.96 -18.37 -3.82
CA SER A 179 -8.82 -18.93 -2.76
C SER A 179 -8.02 -19.14 -1.49
N ALA A 180 -8.53 -18.63 -0.36
CA ALA A 180 -8.00 -18.92 0.97
C ALA A 180 -8.50 -20.27 1.54
N GLU A 181 -9.45 -20.93 0.87
CA GLU A 181 -10.06 -22.17 1.33
C GLU A 181 -9.01 -23.27 1.57
N GLY A 182 -9.03 -23.84 2.78
CA GLY A 182 -8.04 -24.83 3.20
C GLY A 182 -6.63 -24.29 3.41
N LEU A 183 -6.40 -22.97 3.28
CA LEU A 183 -5.10 -22.33 3.49
C LEU A 183 -5.08 -21.47 4.75
N MET A 184 -6.08 -20.60 4.94
CA MET A 184 -6.22 -19.73 6.12
C MET A 184 -7.66 -19.19 6.25
N ASP A 185 -7.97 -18.56 7.39
CA ASP A 185 -9.24 -17.82 7.56
C ASP A 185 -9.26 -16.60 6.61
N PRO A 186 -10.21 -16.48 5.68
CA PRO A 186 -10.27 -15.36 4.74
C PRO A 186 -10.43 -14.00 5.43
N ARG A 187 -10.97 -13.95 6.66
CA ARG A 187 -11.12 -12.71 7.45
C ARG A 187 -9.77 -12.17 7.95
N LYS A 188 -8.70 -12.95 7.82
CA LYS A 188 -7.34 -12.56 8.19
C LYS A 188 -6.50 -12.10 7.00
N VAL A 189 -7.08 -11.99 5.80
CA VAL A 189 -6.43 -11.45 4.61
C VAL A 189 -6.88 -10.01 4.39
N HIS A 190 -5.92 -9.09 4.31
CA HIS A 190 -6.14 -7.65 4.15
C HIS A 190 -5.36 -7.16 2.92
N VAL A 191 -6.00 -6.34 2.08
CA VAL A 191 -5.37 -5.77 0.88
C VAL A 191 -5.35 -4.26 0.99
N GLN A 192 -4.21 -3.67 0.64
CA GLN A 192 -4.04 -2.24 0.58
C GLN A 192 -3.73 -1.84 -0.87
N TRP A 193 -4.44 -0.83 -1.35
CA TRP A 193 -4.26 -0.31 -2.69
C TRP A 193 -4.61 1.19 -2.71
N GLY A 194 -4.05 1.95 -3.64
CA GLY A 194 -4.38 3.36 -3.80
C GLY A 194 -3.83 3.96 -5.10
N PHE A 195 -4.29 5.16 -5.43
CA PHE A 195 -4.00 5.82 -6.71
C PHE A 195 -2.62 6.45 -6.83
N SER A 196 -1.82 6.50 -5.75
CA SER A 196 -0.57 7.27 -5.75
C SER A 196 0.50 6.72 -6.71
N LYS A 197 0.32 5.54 -7.31
CA LYS A 197 1.31 4.87 -8.17
C LYS A 197 0.76 4.36 -9.51
N VAL A 198 -0.46 4.75 -9.86
CA VAL A 198 -1.16 4.30 -11.09
C VAL A 198 -1.43 5.46 -12.03
#